data_AF-A0A368FC22-F1
#
_entry.id   AF-A0A368FC22-F1
#
_cell.length_a   1.000
_cell.length_b   1.000
_cell.length_c   1.000
_cell.angle_alpha   90.00
_cell.angle_beta   90.00
_cell.angle_gamma   90.00
#
_symmetry.space_group_name_H-M   'P 1'
#
loop_
_entity.id
_entity.type
_entity.pdbx_description
1 polymer ?
#
loop_
_entity_poly.entity_id
_entity_poly.type
_entity_poly.pdbx_seq_one_letter_code
_entity_poly.pdbx_strand_id
1 'polypeptide(L)'
;MQGKFSTHSDVWAFGVTLWEIFTCCRERPYSSLTDDQVLENIQQMGSQSAMRHQLERPSLCPASLFSNVVVPCWQYEPQARPSFEALHLQLQVLIHTKMP
;
A
#
# COMPACT_ATOMS: atom_id res chain seq x y z
N MET A 1 2.33 -8.76 -13.57
CA MET A 1 1.62 -9.39 -12.44
C MET A 1 0.32 -10.11 -12.87
N GLN A 2 0.16 -10.59 -14.11
CA GLN A 2 -1.03 -11.37 -14.44
C GLN A 2 -0.95 -12.75 -13.75
N GLY A 3 -1.92 -13.06 -12.91
CA GLY A 3 -2.21 -14.41 -12.39
C GLY A 3 -1.28 -14.98 -11.31
N LYS A 4 -0.37 -14.20 -10.70
CA LYS A 4 0.50 -14.69 -9.62
C LYS A 4 -0.01 -14.26 -8.24
N PHE A 5 -0.84 -15.10 -7.64
CA PHE A 5 -1.27 -14.97 -6.25
C PHE A 5 -0.21 -15.55 -5.31
N SER A 6 0.09 -14.84 -4.24
CA SER A 6 1.08 -15.21 -3.23
C SER A 6 0.87 -14.40 -1.95
N THR A 7 1.49 -14.80 -0.86
CA THR A 7 1.49 -13.98 0.37
C THR A 7 2.01 -12.56 0.11
N HIS A 8 2.97 -12.38 -0.79
CA HIS A 8 3.45 -11.04 -1.16
C HIS A 8 2.40 -10.22 -1.93
N SER A 9 1.53 -10.83 -2.75
CA SER A 9 0.41 -10.11 -3.36
C SER A 9 -0.65 -9.76 -2.33
N ASP A 10 -0.85 -10.60 -1.31
CA ASP A 10 -1.76 -10.29 -0.21
C ASP A 10 -1.25 -9.10 0.61
N VAL A 11 0.08 -9.00 0.82
CA VAL A 11 0.70 -7.83 1.47
C VAL A 11 0.45 -6.55 0.67
N TRP A 12 0.52 -6.60 -0.67
CA TRP A 12 0.17 -5.45 -1.51
C TRP A 12 -1.28 -5.02 -1.28
N ALA A 13 -2.20 -5.98 -1.37
CA ALA A 13 -3.63 -5.74 -1.17
C ALA A 13 -3.90 -5.20 0.24
N PHE A 14 -3.21 -5.71 1.25
CA PHE A 14 -3.31 -5.20 2.63
C PHE A 14 -2.90 -3.73 2.74
N GLY A 15 -1.87 -3.28 2.02
CA GLY A 15 -1.53 -1.85 1.93
C GLY A 15 -2.68 -1.02 1.36
N VAL A 16 -3.38 -1.51 0.33
CA VAL A 16 -4.59 -0.86 -0.22
C VAL A 16 -5.71 -0.85 0.82
N THR A 17 -5.93 -1.96 1.53
CA THR A 17 -6.94 -2.04 2.61
C THR A 17 -6.64 -1.07 3.75
N LEU A 18 -5.38 -0.91 4.17
CA LEU A 18 -5.01 0.10 5.16
C LEU A 18 -5.32 1.51 4.64
N TRP A 19 -5.02 1.80 3.37
CA TRP A 19 -5.37 3.08 2.76
C TRP A 19 -6.89 3.32 2.79
N GLU A 20 -7.70 2.31 2.42
CA GLU A 20 -9.18 2.38 2.47
C GLU A 20 -9.70 2.63 3.89
N ILE A 21 -9.11 1.97 4.91
CA ILE A 21 -9.46 2.21 6.31
C ILE A 21 -9.24 3.68 6.68
N PHE A 22 -8.10 4.28 6.30
CA PHE A 22 -7.79 5.67 6.62
C PHE A 22 -8.54 6.71 5.78
N THR A 23 -9.08 6.34 4.62
CA THR A 23 -10.06 7.18 3.89
C THR A 23 -11.50 6.95 4.39
N CYS A 24 -11.69 6.12 5.41
CA CYS A 24 -13.00 5.66 5.90
C CYS A 24 -13.87 5.08 4.77
N CYS A 25 -13.25 4.42 3.81
CA CYS A 25 -13.86 3.84 2.62
C CYS A 25 -14.67 4.86 1.77
N ARG A 26 -14.38 6.16 1.89
CA ARG A 26 -15.09 7.22 1.14
C ARG A 26 -14.53 7.42 -0.26
N GLU A 27 -13.33 6.93 -0.51
CA GLU A 27 -12.62 7.09 -1.77
C GLU A 27 -12.27 5.72 -2.35
N ARG A 28 -12.43 5.57 -3.67
CA ARG A 28 -11.98 4.38 -4.39
C ARG A 28 -10.47 4.52 -4.65
N PRO A 29 -9.64 3.49 -4.37
CA PRO A 29 -8.23 3.49 -4.77
C PRO A 29 -8.09 3.75 -6.27
N TYR A 30 -7.21 4.68 -6.64
CA TYR A 30 -6.96 5.06 -8.04
C TYR A 30 -8.24 5.51 -8.79
N SER A 31 -9.13 6.25 -8.12
CA SER A 31 -10.43 6.69 -8.67
C SER A 31 -10.35 7.44 -10.00
N SER A 32 -9.20 8.01 -10.35
CA SER A 32 -8.94 8.70 -11.62
C SER A 32 -8.47 7.79 -12.75
N LEU A 33 -8.23 6.51 -12.50
CA LEU A 33 -7.69 5.55 -13.48
C LEU A 33 -8.73 4.48 -13.84
N THR A 34 -8.71 4.01 -15.08
CA THR A 34 -9.41 2.79 -15.48
C THR A 34 -8.68 1.54 -14.96
N ASP A 35 -9.34 0.39 -14.96
CA ASP A 35 -8.73 -0.87 -14.51
C ASP A 35 -7.47 -1.23 -15.33
N ASP A 36 -7.49 -0.99 -16.65
CA ASP A 36 -6.32 -1.17 -17.53
C ASP A 36 -5.18 -0.20 -17.19
N GLN A 37 -5.51 1.06 -16.89
CA GLN A 37 -4.51 2.07 -16.48
C GLN A 37 -3.90 1.75 -15.10
N VAL A 38 -4.67 1.16 -14.18
CA VAL A 38 -4.14 0.67 -12.90
C VAL A 38 -3.13 -0.46 -13.14
N LEU A 39 -3.46 -1.41 -14.01
CA LEU A 39 -2.55 -2.51 -14.37
C LEU A 39 -1.27 -1.99 -15.03
N GLU A 40 -1.39 -1.04 -15.95
CA GLU A 40 -0.25 -0.39 -16.60
C GLU A 40 0.62 0.35 -15.60
N ASN A 41 0.02 1.17 -14.73
CA ASN A 41 0.72 1.90 -13.67
C ASN A 41 1.53 0.94 -12.75
N ILE A 42 0.93 -0.20 -12.37
CA ILE A 42 1.62 -1.20 -11.54
C ILE A 42 2.80 -1.84 -12.30
N GLN A 43 2.64 -2.16 -13.58
CA GLN A 43 3.71 -2.73 -14.40
C GLN A 43 4.87 -1.75 -14.59
N GLN A 44 4.55 -0.46 -14.75
CA GLN A 44 5.54 0.59 -14.94
C GLN A 44 6.31 0.95 -13.67
N MET A 45 5.87 0.55 -12.47
CA MET A 45 6.63 0.83 -11.23
C MET A 45 8.04 0.21 -11.21
N GLY A 46 8.28 -0.86 -11.97
CA GLY A 46 9.62 -1.43 -12.14
C GLY A 46 10.55 -0.58 -13.00
N SER A 47 10.00 0.39 -13.75
CA SER A 47 10.75 1.32 -14.59
C SER A 47 11.11 2.58 -13.79
N GLN A 48 12.35 3.05 -13.95
CA GLN A 48 12.82 4.29 -13.31
C GLN A 48 12.40 5.56 -14.06
N SER A 49 11.87 5.43 -15.28
CA SER A 49 11.53 6.58 -16.15
C SER A 49 10.03 6.86 -16.23
N ALA A 50 9.18 6.10 -15.55
CA ALA A 50 7.74 6.28 -15.59
C ALA A 50 7.21 7.10 -14.39
N MET A 51 6.31 8.03 -14.67
CA MET A 51 5.55 8.74 -13.64
C MET A 51 4.62 7.74 -12.96
N ARG A 52 4.72 7.63 -11.63
CA ARG A 52 3.93 6.69 -10.83
C ARG A 52 2.70 7.40 -10.29
N HIS A 53 1.52 6.87 -10.57
CA HIS A 53 0.31 7.25 -9.84
C HIS A 53 0.29 6.46 -8.54
N GLN A 54 0.77 7.07 -7.46
CA GLN A 54 0.70 6.49 -6.12
C GLN A 54 -0.55 6.97 -5.40
N LEU A 55 -1.10 6.14 -4.51
CA LEU A 55 -2.13 6.58 -3.59
C LEU A 55 -1.51 7.57 -2.61
N GLU A 56 -2.11 8.75 -2.49
CA GLU A 56 -1.65 9.76 -1.54
C GLU A 56 -1.97 9.35 -0.10
N ARG A 57 -1.21 9.87 0.87
CA ARG A 57 -1.48 9.62 2.28
C ARG A 57 -2.83 10.24 2.68
N PRO A 58 -3.79 9.46 3.17
CA PRO A 58 -5.04 10.03 3.69
C PRO A 58 -4.77 10.97 4.87
N SER A 59 -5.58 12.01 5.03
CA SER A 59 -5.42 13.01 6.09
C SER A 59 -5.43 12.41 7.50
N LEU A 60 -6.26 11.38 7.72
CA LEU A 60 -6.38 10.65 8.98
C LEU A 60 -5.26 9.63 9.22
N CYS A 61 -4.44 9.33 8.21
CA CYS A 61 -3.35 8.37 8.33
C CYS A 61 -2.11 9.04 8.93
N PRO A 62 -1.60 8.56 10.10
CA PRO A 62 -0.35 9.07 10.66
C PRO A 62 0.80 8.94 9.66
N ALA A 63 1.62 9.98 9.55
CA ALA A 63 2.73 9.99 8.58
C ALA A 63 3.68 8.79 8.74
N SER A 64 4.00 8.42 9.99
CA SER A 64 4.85 7.28 10.31
C SER A 64 4.20 5.94 9.94
N LEU A 65 2.89 5.79 10.13
CA LEU A 65 2.18 4.58 9.73
C LEU A 65 2.18 4.45 8.21
N PHE A 66 1.89 5.54 7.50
CA PHE A 66 1.91 5.54 6.05
C PHE A 66 3.30 5.21 5.49
N SER A 67 4.34 5.89 5.97
CA SER A 67 5.72 5.70 5.45
C SER A 67 6.32 4.35 5.83
N ASN A 68 6.02 3.83 7.02
CA ASN A 68 6.72 2.66 7.56
C ASN A 68 5.93 1.36 7.39
N VAL A 69 4.62 1.44 7.15
CA VAL A 69 3.73 0.26 7.03
C VAL A 69 3.08 0.20 5.66
N VAL A 70 2.38 1.27 5.23
CA VAL A 70 1.60 1.25 3.98
C VAL A 70 2.49 1.28 2.75
N VAL A 71 3.39 2.26 2.63
CA VAL A 71 4.27 2.41 1.46
C VAL A 71 5.15 1.17 1.21
N PRO A 72 5.75 0.52 2.23
CA PRO A 72 6.51 -0.72 2.03
C PRO A 72 5.70 -1.91 1.49
N CYS A 73 4.37 -1.93 1.66
CA CYS A 73 3.52 -2.95 1.05
C CYS A 73 3.51 -2.86 -0.49
N TRP A 74 3.81 -1.68 -1.04
CA TRP A 74 3.75 -1.40 -2.47
C TRP A 74 5.11 -1.41 -3.16
N GLN A 75 6.07 -2.16 -2.63
CA GLN A 75 7.32 -2.42 -3.34
C GLN A 75 7.06 -3.24 -4.61
N TYR A 76 7.71 -2.83 -5.71
CA TYR A 76 7.57 -3.51 -6.99
C TYR A 76 8.02 -4.97 -6.89
N GLU A 77 9.24 -5.18 -6.36
CA GLU A 77 9.79 -6.51 -6.09
C GLU A 77 9.02 -7.16 -4.92
N PRO A 78 8.35 -8.31 -5.14
CA PRO A 78 7.58 -8.99 -4.08
C PRO A 78 8.40 -9.26 -2.81
N GLN A 79 9.66 -9.68 -2.96
CA GLN A 79 10.55 -10.02 -1.84
C GLN A 79 10.96 -8.80 -0.99
N ALA A 80 10.82 -7.59 -1.53
CA ALA A 80 11.10 -6.36 -0.78
C ALA A 80 9.91 -5.92 0.09
N ARG A 81 8.75 -6.58 -0.02
CA ARG A 81 7.57 -6.30 0.80
C ARG A 81 7.73 -6.96 2.19
N PRO A 82 7.24 -6.32 3.26
CA PRO A 82 7.31 -6.88 4.60
C PRO A 82 6.46 -8.15 4.73
N SER A 83 6.80 -9.01 5.69
CA SER A 83 5.90 -10.10 6.10
C SER A 83 4.73 -9.57 6.93
N PHE A 84 3.64 -10.33 7.00
CA PHE A 84 2.54 -10.00 7.92
C PHE A 84 2.98 -9.96 9.39
N GLU A 85 3.96 -10.78 9.78
CA GLU A 85 4.55 -10.73 11.12
C GLU A 85 5.21 -9.38 11.39
N ALA A 86 6.03 -8.88 10.46
CA ALA A 86 6.67 -7.57 10.58
C ALA A 86 5.63 -6.44 10.61
N LEU A 87 4.62 -6.50 9.74
CA LEU A 87 3.52 -5.53 9.70
C LEU A 87 2.74 -5.51 11.02
N HIS A 88 2.44 -6.68 11.58
CA HIS A 88 1.73 -6.80 12.85
C HIS A 88 2.52 -6.16 13.99
N LEU A 89 3.81 -6.46 14.12
CA LEU A 89 4.68 -5.86 15.13
C LEU A 89 4.76 -4.34 14.99
N GLN A 90 4.93 -3.82 13.77
CA GLN A 90 4.96 -2.37 13.53
C GLN A 90 3.64 -1.70 13.91
N LEU A 91 2.50 -2.29 13.53
CA LEU A 91 1.17 -1.78 13.87
C LEU A 91 0.94 -1.80 15.39
N GLN A 92 1.36 -2.86 16.09
CA GLN A 92 1.28 -2.91 17.54
C GLN A 92 2.07 -1.78 18.19
N VAL A 93 3.30 -1.54 17.77
CA VAL A 93 4.11 -0.43 18.30
C VAL A 93 3.38 0.90 18.09
N LEU A 94 2.85 1.15 16.90
CA LEU A 94 2.16 2.40 16.58
C LEU A 94 0.85 2.59 17.37
N ILE A 95 0.07 1.54 17.57
CA ILE A 95 -1.17 1.57 18.34
C ILE A 95 -0.91 1.82 19.83
N HIS A 96 0.14 1.20 20.39
CA HIS A 96 0.47 1.35 21.82
C HIS A 96 1.27 2.62 22.13
N THR A 97 1.90 3.25 21.13
CA THR A 97 2.71 4.45 21.38
C THR A 97 1.91 5.75 21.37
N LYS A 98 0.74 5.83 20.70
CA LYS A 98 -0.19 6.97 20.81
C LYS A 98 -1.64 6.60 20.47
N MET A 99 -2.43 6.26 21.49
CA MET A 99 -3.82 6.71 21.58
C MET A 99 -3.94 7.62 22.81
N PRO A 100 -3.88 8.96 22.66
CA PRO A 100 -4.49 9.86 23.63
C PRO A 100 -6.01 9.75 23.58
#